data_AF-A0A2C8FBU8-F1
#
_entry.id   AF-A0A2C8FBU8-F1
#
_cell.length_a   1.000
_cell.length_b   1.000
_cell.length_c   1.000
_cell.angle_alpha   90.00
_cell.angle_beta   90.00
_cell.angle_gamma   90.00
#
_symmetry.space_group_name_H-M   'P 1'
#
loop_
_entity.id
_entity.type
_entity.pdbx_description
1 polymer ?
#
loop_
_entity_poly.entity_id
_entity_poly.type
_entity_poly.pdbx_seq_one_letter_code
_entity_poly.pdbx_strand_id
1 'polypeptide(L)' 'MAFPDKYVDTIQAETGIRIRHLSHLTHGTYSEDGFEKGLRANLEALTEALIDARTMEQGG' A
#
# COMPACT_ATOMS: atom_id res chain seq x y z
N MET A 1 13.54 7.79 -3.11
CA MET A 1 12.55 6.69 -3.05
C MET A 1 12.54 6.20 -1.62
N ALA A 2 11.37 6.18 -0.97
CA ALA A 2 11.19 5.52 0.32
C ALA A 2 11.56 4.05 0.15
N PHE A 3 12.53 3.59 0.94
CA PHE A 3 13.10 2.25 1.09
C PHE A 3 13.08 1.31 -0.15
N PRO A 4 14.25 0.86 -0.64
CA PRO A 4 14.32 0.07 -1.86
C PRO A 4 13.66 -1.30 -1.66
N ASP A 5 12.76 -1.61 -2.59
CA ASP A 5 11.97 -2.84 -2.78
C ASP A 5 12.80 -4.11 -3.03
N LYS A 6 14.05 -4.18 -2.54
CA LYS A 6 15.03 -5.24 -2.88
C LYS A 6 14.52 -6.65 -2.67
N TYR A 7 13.58 -6.85 -1.75
CA TYR A 7 13.03 -8.16 -1.43
C TYR A 7 11.53 -8.25 -1.63
N VAL A 8 10.86 -7.18 -2.07
CA VAL A 8 9.41 -7.19 -2.30
C VAL A 8 9.07 -8.22 -3.37
N ASP A 9 9.82 -8.22 -4.46
CA ASP A 9 9.68 -9.19 -5.55
C ASP A 9 9.91 -10.62 -5.07
N THR A 10 10.95 -10.84 -4.24
CA THR A 10 11.24 -12.16 -3.66
C THR A 10 10.10 -12.62 -2.75
N ILE A 11 9.60 -11.76 -1.87
CA ILE A 11 8.48 -12.10 -0.97
C ILE A 11 7.25 -12.47 -1.80
N GLN A 12 6.92 -11.68 -2.83
CA GLN A 12 5.78 -11.98 -3.69
C GLN A 12 5.96 -13.29 -4.46
N ALA A 13 7.13 -13.53 -5.04
CA ALA A 13 7.42 -14.75 -5.81
C ALA A 13 7.41 -16.02 -4.95
N GLU A 14 7.98 -15.97 -3.75
CA GLU A 14 8.14 -17.14 -2.89
C GLU A 14 6.89 -17.47 -2.06
N THR A 15 6.05 -16.48 -1.75
CA THR A 15 4.87 -16.68 -0.88
C THR A 15 3.55 -16.63 -1.63
N GLY A 16 3.51 -16.05 -2.82
CA GLY A 16 2.29 -15.81 -3.58
C GLY A 16 1.36 -14.75 -2.97
N ILE A 17 1.79 -14.05 -1.91
CA ILE A 17 0.97 -13.00 -1.29
C ILE A 17 0.89 -11.77 -2.19
N ARG A 18 -0.22 -11.03 -2.08
CA ARG A 18 -0.37 -9.73 -2.72
C ARG A 18 0.23 -8.65 -1.83
N ILE A 19 1.15 -7.85 -2.37
CA ILE A 19 1.77 -6.73 -1.67
C ILE A 19 1.07 -5.43 -2.09
N ARG A 20 0.93 -4.50 -1.14
CA ARG A 20 0.39 -3.14 -1.33
C ARG A 20 1.31 -2.17 -0.62
N HIS A 21 1.54 -0.99 -1.21
CA HIS A 21 2.43 0.01 -0.66
C HIS A 21 1.64 1.10 0.08
N LEU A 22 2.12 1.47 1.25
CA LEU A 22 1.64 2.61 2.02
C LEU A 22 2.77 3.64 2.13
N SER A 23 2.42 4.92 2.07
CA SER A 23 3.39 5.98 2.27
C SER A 23 3.71 6.13 3.76
N HIS A 24 5.00 6.21 4.08
CA HIS A 24 5.45 6.59 5.42
C HIS A 24 5.27 8.09 5.73
N LEU A 25 4.78 8.89 4.76
CA LEU A 25 4.57 10.33 4.90
C LEU A 25 5.84 11.13 5.24
N THR A 26 7.02 10.54 4.99
CA THR A 26 8.34 11.11 5.28
C THR A 26 9.04 11.68 4.06
N HIS A 27 8.43 11.56 2.88
CA HIS A 27 9.03 11.95 1.60
C HIS A 27 8.16 12.99 0.90
N GLY A 28 8.81 14.01 0.32
CA GLY A 28 8.16 15.10 -0.37
C GLY A 28 8.36 16.45 0.32
N THR A 29 7.86 17.50 -0.31
CA THR A 29 7.85 18.86 0.25
C THR A 29 6.81 18.93 1.36
N TYR A 30 7.13 19.59 2.47
CA TYR A 30 6.15 19.90 3.51
C TYR A 30 5.03 20.78 2.94
N SER A 31 3.78 20.38 3.16
CA SER A 31 2.59 21.19 2.91
C SER A 31 1.68 21.11 4.12
N GLU A 32 0.87 22.15 4.33
CA GLU A 32 -0.09 22.22 5.44
C GLU A 32 -1.08 21.05 5.44
N ASP A 33 -1.41 20.54 4.25
CA ASP A 33 -2.37 19.45 4.03
C ASP A 33 -1.70 18.10 3.69
N GLY A 34 -0.37 18.03 3.80
CA GLY A 34 0.40 16.87 3.34
C GLY A 34 0.10 15.62 4.16
N PHE A 35 -0.16 15.81 5.45
CA PHE A 35 -0.56 14.73 6.35
C PHE A 35 -1.94 14.18 5.99
N GLU A 36 -2.96 15.03 5.86
CA GLU A 36 -4.33 14.63 5.55
C GLU A 36 -4.43 13.94 4.19
N LYS A 37 -3.75 14.50 3.17
CA LYS A 37 -3.71 13.92 1.83
C LYS A 37 -3.02 12.56 1.82
N GLY A 38 -1.88 12.45 2.49
CA GLY A 38 -1.14 11.20 2.54
C GLY A 38 -1.85 10.12 3.35
N LEU A 39 -2.47 10.50 4.47
CA LEU A 39 -3.27 9.58 5.27
C LEU A 39 -4.51 9.09 4.50
N ARG A 40 -5.18 9.99 3.77
CA ARG A 40 -6.30 9.62 2.89
C ARG A 40 -5.88 8.58 1.86
N ALA A 41 -4.77 8.81 1.15
CA ALA A 41 -4.26 7.86 0.16
C ALA A 41 -3.94 6.49 0.77
N ASN A 42 -3.36 6.47 1.98
CA ASN A 42 -3.09 5.22 2.69
C ASN A 42 -4.38 4.47 3.07
N LEU A 43 -5.41 5.19 3.55
CA LEU A 43 -6.69 4.58 3.91
C LEU A 43 -7.45 4.06 2.69
N GLU A 44 -7.38 4.77 1.56
CA GLU A 44 -7.95 4.33 0.28
C GLU A 44 -7.29 3.03 -0.19
N ALA A 45 -5.95 2.98 -0.21
CA ALA A 45 -5.20 1.77 -0.57
C ALA A 45 -5.50 0.57 0.35
N LEU A 46 -5.66 0.82 1.66
CA LEU A 46 -6.08 -0.22 2.61
C LEU A 46 -7.50 -0.72 2.32
N THR A 47 -8.43 0.20 2.06
CA THR A 47 -9.83 -0.14 1.79
C THR A 47 -9.96 -0.96 0.51
N GLU A 48 -9.26 -0.57 -0.55
CA GLU A 48 -9.19 -1.34 -1.79
C GLU A 48 -8.64 -2.75 -1.56
N ALA A 49 -7.55 -2.88 -0.79
CA ALA A 49 -6.98 -4.19 -0.47
C ALA A 49 -7.95 -5.10 0.30
N LEU A 50 -8.74 -4.53 1.22
CA LEU A 50 -9.76 -5.27 1.96
C LEU A 50 -10.93 -5.69 1.07
N ILE A 51 -11.40 -4.82 0.18
CA ILE A 51 -12.45 -5.14 -0.79
C ILE A 51 -11.96 -6.24 -1.74
N ASP A 52 -10.76 -6.11 -2.31
CA ASP A 52 -10.14 -7.12 -3.16
C ASP A 52 -10.11 -8.49 -2.46
N ALA A 53 -9.62 -8.52 -1.22
CA ALA A 53 -9.54 -9.75 -0.43
C ALA A 53 -10.94 -10.37 -0.22
N ARG A 54 -11.93 -9.55 0.12
CA ARG A 54 -13.32 -10.00 0.28
C ARG A 54 -13.93 -10.54 -1.02
N THR A 55 -13.69 -9.88 -2.15
CA THR A 55 -14.18 -10.34 -3.45
C THR A 55 -13.54 -11.68 -3.82
N MET A 56 -12.25 -11.87 -3.54
CA MET A 56 -11.58 -13.16 -3.76
C MET A 56 -12.14 -14.28 -2.88
N GLU A 57 -12.45 -14.01 -1.60
CA GLU A 57 -13.08 -14.99 -0.69
C GLU A 57 -14.45 -15.46 -1.18
N GLN A 58 -15.21 -14.59 -1.87
CA GLN A 58 -16.57 -14.90 -2.32
C GLN A 58 -16.62 -15.63 -3.68
N GLY A 59 -15.48 -16.11 -4.17
CA GLY A 59 -15.40 -16.95 -5.37
C GLY A 59 -15.49 -16.14 -6.66
N GLY A 60 -14.45 -15.35 -6.94
CA GLY A 60 -14.21 -14.83 -8.30
C GLY A 60 -14.21 -15.92 -9.36
#